data_AF-A0A182QBH5-F1
#
_entry.id   AF-A0A182QBH5-F1
#
_cell.length_a   1.000
_cell.length_b   1.000
_cell.length_c   1.000
_cell.angle_alpha   90.00
_cell.angle_beta   90.00
_cell.angle_gamma   90.00
#
_symmetry.space_group_name_H-M   'P 1'
#
loop_
_entity.id
_entity.type
_entity.pdbx_description
1 polymer ?
#
loop_
_entity_poly.entity_id
_entity_poly.type
_entity_poly.pdbx_seq_one_letter_code
_entity_poly.pdbx_strand_id
1 'polypeptide(L)'
;MWTCCEIVPLMDNEITQDCMRMHQSSKIKTTEYYDIFFCSFNEMGFIDDNGVMYPENIRVYLEQKFANESSVLTAMKHAIIDDCIPMVDEYKLSIRKTVAVEDLSALLFSCAMLRFNVRCPEQCRNDEGRK
;
A
#
# COMPACT_ATOMS: atom_id res chain seq x y z
N MET A 1 18.51 8.61 -4.93
CA MET A 1 17.35 9.24 -4.28
C MET A 1 17.55 9.05 -2.79
N TRP A 2 17.85 10.13 -2.05
CA TRP A 2 18.13 10.04 -0.62
C TRP A 2 16.80 9.86 0.11
N THR A 3 16.44 8.64 0.44
CA THR A 3 15.25 8.36 1.24
C THR A 3 15.59 8.66 2.70
N CYS A 4 15.08 9.77 3.25
CA CYS A 4 15.23 10.09 4.68
C CYS A 4 14.47 9.11 5.58
N CYS A 5 13.49 8.39 5.01
CA CYS A 5 12.79 7.28 5.63
C CYS A 5 12.97 6.04 4.77
N GLU A 6 13.58 4.99 5.31
CA GLU A 6 13.59 3.68 4.71
C GLU A 6 12.16 3.15 4.64
N ILE A 7 11.68 2.98 3.41
CA ILE A 7 10.35 2.43 3.16
C ILE A 7 10.42 0.93 3.35
N VAL A 8 9.77 0.44 4.40
CA VAL A 8 9.57 -1.00 4.59
C VAL A 8 8.59 -1.55 3.54
N PRO A 9 8.86 -2.71 2.95
CA PRO A 9 8.01 -3.29 1.91
C PRO A 9 6.64 -3.64 2.52
N LEU A 10 5.57 -2.99 2.04
CA LEU A 10 4.20 -3.26 2.50
C LEU A 10 3.68 -4.59 1.97
N MET A 11 3.81 -4.83 0.67
CA MET A 11 3.28 -6.03 0.01
C MET A 11 4.16 -7.25 0.27
N ASP A 12 3.56 -8.44 0.17
CA ASP A 12 4.32 -9.68 0.20
C ASP A 12 5.15 -9.83 -1.08
N ASN A 13 6.44 -10.15 -0.93
CA ASN A 13 7.36 -10.20 -2.06
C ASN A 13 7.04 -11.34 -3.03
N GLU A 14 6.60 -12.50 -2.53
CA GLU A 14 6.27 -13.65 -3.37
C GLU A 14 4.99 -13.35 -4.16
N ILE A 15 3.95 -12.86 -3.49
CA ILE A 15 2.70 -12.44 -4.15
C ILE A 15 2.96 -11.35 -5.20
N THR A 16 3.75 -10.33 -4.85
CA THR A 16 4.07 -9.24 -5.78
C THR A 16 4.82 -9.77 -7.01
N GLN A 17 5.80 -10.67 -6.83
CA GLN A 17 6.53 -11.27 -7.94
C GLN A 17 5.63 -12.12 -8.83
N ASP A 18 4.68 -12.84 -8.26
CA ASP A 18 3.72 -13.66 -8.99
C ASP A 18 2.80 -12.78 -9.84
N CYS A 19 2.26 -11.71 -9.25
CA CYS A 19 1.51 -10.69 -9.97
C CYS A 19 2.34 -10.03 -11.08
N MET A 20 3.60 -9.67 -10.82
CA MET A 20 4.49 -9.14 -11.86
C MET A 20 4.69 -10.12 -13.01
N ARG A 21 4.83 -11.42 -12.74
CA ARG A 21 4.97 -12.44 -13.79
C ARG A 21 3.71 -12.60 -14.63
N MET A 22 2.52 -12.52 -14.01
CA MET A 22 1.24 -12.58 -14.72
C MET A 22 1.00 -11.37 -15.62
N HIS A 23 1.46 -10.19 -15.19
CA HIS A 23 1.24 -8.92 -15.91
C HIS A 23 2.46 -8.46 -16.73
N GLN A 24 3.53 -9.26 -16.84
CA GLN A 24 4.69 -8.94 -17.67
C GLN A 24 4.36 -9.04 -19.16
N SER A 25 3.92 -7.93 -19.75
CA SER A 25 3.98 -7.71 -21.20
C SER A 25 5.32 -7.07 -21.57
N SER A 26 5.78 -7.25 -22.82
CA SER A 26 7.10 -6.80 -23.29
C SER A 26 7.33 -5.27 -23.29
N LYS A 27 6.36 -4.47 -22.81
CA LYS A 27 6.49 -3.01 -22.63
C LYS A 27 5.67 -2.56 -21.41
N ILE A 28 6.35 -2.17 -20.33
CA ILE A 28 5.69 -1.66 -19.11
C ILE A 28 4.92 -0.38 -19.40
N LYS A 29 3.59 -0.47 -19.44
CA LYS A 29 2.68 0.69 -19.46
C LYS A 29 2.32 1.07 -18.02
N THR A 30 2.03 2.34 -17.76
CA THR A 30 1.61 2.81 -16.42
C THR A 30 0.40 2.05 -15.86
N THR A 31 -0.48 1.57 -16.73
CA THR A 31 -1.62 0.70 -16.39
C THR A 31 -1.18 -0.63 -15.78
N GLU A 32 -0.06 -1.20 -16.22
CA GLU A 32 0.41 -2.50 -15.72
C GLU A 32 0.84 -2.43 -14.25
N TYR A 33 1.29 -1.26 -13.76
CA TYR A 33 1.57 -1.08 -12.33
C TYR A 33 0.31 -1.13 -11.48
N TYR A 34 -0.80 -0.58 -11.98
CA TYR A 34 -2.07 -0.59 -11.24
C TYR A 34 -2.64 -2.00 -11.20
N ASP A 35 -2.51 -2.75 -12.29
CA ASP A 35 -2.86 -4.17 -12.35
C ASP A 35 -2.05 -4.98 -11.34
N ILE A 36 -0.74 -4.73 -11.21
CA ILE A 36 0.12 -5.41 -10.22
C ILE A 36 -0.31 -5.09 -8.78
N PHE A 37 -0.61 -3.82 -8.47
CA PHE A 37 -1.08 -3.44 -7.13
C PHE A 37 -2.42 -4.08 -6.80
N PHE A 38 -3.34 -4.08 -7.76
CA PHE A 38 -4.63 -4.73 -7.58
C PHE A 38 -4.50 -6.23 -7.39
N CYS A 39 -3.79 -6.91 -8.28
CA CYS A 39 -3.51 -8.34 -8.15
C CYS A 39 -2.94 -8.66 -6.76
N SER A 40 -1.93 -7.90 -6.32
CA SER A 40 -1.30 -8.14 -5.02
C SER A 40 -2.28 -7.93 -3.87
N PHE A 41 -3.06 -6.86 -3.90
CA PHE A 41 -4.01 -6.55 -2.83
C PHE A 41 -5.20 -7.51 -2.81
N ASN A 42 -5.62 -8.01 -3.98
CA ASN A 42 -6.70 -8.98 -4.11
C ASN A 42 -6.27 -10.34 -3.56
N GLU A 43 -5.10 -10.85 -3.96
CA GLU A 43 -4.52 -12.10 -3.44
C GLU A 43 -4.28 -12.05 -1.92
N MET A 44 -3.91 -10.89 -1.40
CA MET A 44 -3.76 -10.66 0.04
C MET A 44 -5.11 -10.48 0.78
N GLY A 45 -6.23 -10.46 0.06
CA GLY A 45 -7.57 -10.28 0.63
C GLY A 45 -7.84 -8.88 1.17
N PHE A 46 -7.12 -7.85 0.70
CA PHE A 46 -7.27 -6.47 1.15
C PHE A 46 -8.38 -5.72 0.41
N ILE A 47 -8.64 -6.11 -0.84
CA ILE A 47 -9.65 -5.52 -1.70
C ILE A 47 -10.29 -6.60 -2.59
N ASP A 48 -11.60 -6.54 -2.84
CA ASP A 48 -12.27 -7.42 -3.80
C ASP A 48 -12.42 -6.79 -5.20
N ASP A 49 -12.96 -7.56 -6.14
CA ASP A 49 -13.22 -7.12 -7.52
C ASP A 49 -14.30 -6.02 -7.62
N ASN A 50 -15.00 -5.72 -6.52
CA ASN A 50 -15.96 -4.61 -6.41
C ASN A 50 -15.32 -3.37 -5.77
N GLY A 51 -14.03 -3.42 -5.45
CA GLY A 51 -13.31 -2.37 -4.76
C GLY A 51 -13.70 -2.18 -3.29
N VAL A 52 -14.29 -3.19 -2.66
CA VAL A 52 -14.55 -3.23 -1.21
C VAL A 52 -13.24 -3.54 -0.50
N MET A 53 -12.82 -2.67 0.41
CA MET A 53 -11.62 -2.86 1.21
C MET A 53 -11.93 -3.58 2.52
N TYR A 54 -11.00 -4.41 3.00
CA TYR A 54 -11.15 -5.18 4.24
C TYR A 54 -10.10 -4.76 5.29
N PRO A 55 -10.38 -3.72 6.10
CA PRO A 55 -9.44 -3.19 7.09
C PRO A 55 -8.95 -4.22 8.11
N GLU A 56 -9.79 -5.20 8.48
CA GLU A 56 -9.41 -6.24 9.43
C GLU A 56 -8.40 -7.23 8.83
N ASN A 57 -8.52 -7.58 7.54
CA ASN A 57 -7.54 -8.44 6.87
C ASN A 57 -6.18 -7.73 6.79
N ILE A 58 -6.19 -6.44 6.46
CA ILE A 58 -5.00 -5.59 6.47
C ILE A 58 -4.40 -5.53 7.88
N ARG A 59 -5.23 -5.33 8.92
CA ARG A 59 -4.77 -5.25 10.31
C ARG A 59 -4.05 -6.53 10.72
N VAL A 60 -4.66 -7.69 10.49
CA VAL A 60 -4.09 -9.00 10.82
C VAL A 60 -2.78 -9.23 10.07
N TYR A 61 -2.74 -8.91 8.77
CA TYR A 61 -1.51 -9.00 7.98
C TYR A 61 -0.38 -8.14 8.54
N LEU A 62 -0.66 -6.87 8.86
CA LEU A 62 0.34 -5.96 9.42
C LEU A 62 0.87 -6.46 10.77
N GLU A 63 -0.01 -6.98 11.63
CA GLU A 63 0.38 -7.55 12.93
C GLU A 63 1.31 -8.75 12.78
N GLN A 64 1.08 -9.60 11.78
CA GLN A 64 1.96 -10.73 11.49
C GLN A 64 3.29 -10.26 10.90
N LYS A 65 3.24 -9.35 9.93
CA LYS A 65 4.43 -8.88 9.20
C LYS A 65 5.39 -8.08 10.07
N PHE A 66 4.86 -7.18 10.91
CA PHE A 66 5.63 -6.25 11.74
C PHE A 66 5.55 -6.62 13.23
N ALA A 67 5.39 -7.91 13.54
CA ALA A 67 5.23 -8.41 14.91
C ALA A 67 6.34 -7.95 15.86
N ASN A 68 7.57 -7.80 15.34
CA ASN A 68 8.75 -7.39 16.11
C ASN A 68 9.09 -5.89 15.96
N GLU A 69 8.30 -5.13 15.20
CA GLU A 69 8.58 -3.74 14.84
C GLU A 69 7.42 -2.84 15.25
N SER A 70 7.20 -2.66 16.55
CA SER A 70 5.98 -2.01 17.07
C SER A 70 5.74 -0.61 16.52
N SER A 71 6.78 0.20 16.35
CA SER A 71 6.67 1.57 15.82
C SER A 71 6.27 1.60 14.34
N VAL A 72 6.79 0.65 13.54
CA VAL A 72 6.44 0.46 12.13
C VAL A 72 5.01 -0.04 12.01
N LEU A 73 4.64 -1.03 12.82
CA LEU A 73 3.28 -1.56 12.90
C LEU A 73 2.27 -0.44 13.20
N THR A 74 2.54 0.36 14.23
CA THR A 74 1.68 1.49 14.60
C THR A 74 1.60 2.52 13.47
N ALA A 75 2.72 2.90 12.86
CA ALA A 75 2.74 3.85 11.76
C ALA A 75 1.97 3.34 10.53
N MET A 76 2.12 2.06 10.16
CA MET A 76 1.40 1.44 9.05
C MET A 76 -0.09 1.30 9.30
N LYS A 77 -0.51 0.87 10.51
CA LYS A 77 -1.93 0.82 10.87
C LYS A 77 -2.58 2.18 10.75
N HIS A 78 -1.96 3.21 11.33
CA HIS A 78 -2.48 4.58 11.28
C HIS A 78 -2.50 5.13 9.84
N ALA A 79 -1.45 4.87 9.05
CA ALA A 79 -1.40 5.27 7.65
C ALA A 79 -2.50 4.60 6.81
N ILE A 80 -2.67 3.29 6.92
CA ILE A 80 -3.55 2.54 6.02
C ILE A 80 -4.99 2.59 6.50
N ILE A 81 -5.24 2.18 7.75
CA ILE A 81 -6.59 1.94 8.28
C ILE A 81 -7.27 3.26 8.62
N ASP A 82 -6.57 4.17 9.30
CA ASP A 82 -7.19 5.37 9.86
C ASP A 82 -7.19 6.54 8.85
N ASP A 83 -6.17 6.65 8.00
CA ASP A 83 -6.07 7.74 7.03
C ASP A 83 -6.51 7.33 5.62
N CYS A 84 -5.89 6.27 5.05
CA CYS A 84 -5.99 6.04 3.61
C CYS A 84 -7.25 5.31 3.17
N ILE A 85 -7.73 4.30 3.91
CA ILE A 85 -9.00 3.64 3.58
C ILE A 85 -10.16 4.65 3.58
N PRO A 86 -10.36 5.47 4.64
CA PRO A 86 -11.41 6.49 4.63
C PRO A 86 -11.26 7.50 3.49
N MET A 87 -10.02 7.89 3.16
CA MET A 87 -9.76 8.79 2.03
C MET A 87 -10.18 8.15 0.69
N VAL A 88 -9.89 6.88 0.47
CA VAL A 88 -10.27 6.20 -0.78
C VAL A 88 -11.78 5.99 -0.85
N ASP A 89 -12.44 5.66 0.27
CA ASP A 89 -13.90 5.54 0.32
C ASP A 89 -14.58 6.89 0.05
N GLU A 90 -14.08 7.98 0.64
CA GLU A 90 -14.56 9.34 0.35
C GLU A 90 -14.33 9.68 -1.13
N TYR A 91 -13.16 9.35 -1.68
CA TYR A 91 -12.85 9.56 -3.08
C TYR A 91 -13.88 8.84 -3.97
N LYS A 92 -14.15 7.55 -3.74
CA LYS A 92 -15.17 6.77 -4.48
C LYS A 92 -16.55 7.43 -4.47
N LEU A 93 -16.96 7.99 -3.33
CA LEU A 93 -18.24 8.68 -3.19
C LEU A 93 -18.26 10.05 -3.89
N SER A 94 -17.12 10.75 -3.92
CA SER A 94 -17.02 12.11 -4.45
C SER A 94 -17.06 12.17 -5.98
N ILE A 95 -16.56 11.15 -6.66
CA ILE A 95 -16.54 11.10 -8.12
C ILE A 95 -17.83 10.51 -8.63
N ARG A 96 -18.56 11.28 -9.44
CA ARG A 96 -19.81 10.87 -10.09
C ARG A 96 -19.61 9.81 -11.19
N LYS A 97 -18.49 9.10 -11.20
CA LYS A 97 -18.09 8.11 -12.19
C LYS A 97 -17.55 6.88 -11.47
N THR A 98 -17.77 5.72 -12.07
CA THR A 98 -17.12 4.49 -11.64
C THR A 98 -15.61 4.64 -11.76
N VAL A 99 -14.91 4.36 -10.66
CA VAL A 99 -13.45 4.29 -10.60
C VAL A 99 -13.04 2.85 -10.85
N ALA A 100 -12.00 2.63 -11.65
CA ALA A 100 -11.44 1.30 -11.85
C ALA A 100 -10.86 0.79 -10.52
N VAL A 101 -11.03 -0.49 -10.20
CA VAL A 101 -10.59 -1.03 -8.90
C VAL A 101 -9.06 -1.00 -8.80
N GLU A 102 -8.40 -1.12 -9.94
CA GLU A 102 -6.95 -0.99 -10.11
C GLU A 102 -6.45 0.39 -9.67
N ASP A 103 -7.19 1.44 -10.01
CA ASP A 103 -6.88 2.81 -9.57
C ASP A 103 -7.05 2.96 -8.05
N LEU A 104 -8.04 2.28 -7.45
CA LEU A 104 -8.28 2.33 -6.00
C LEU A 104 -7.13 1.68 -5.22
N SER A 105 -6.64 0.53 -5.68
CA SER A 105 -5.49 -0.16 -5.09
C SER A 105 -4.22 0.68 -5.19
N ALA A 106 -3.96 1.28 -6.36
CA ALA A 106 -2.83 2.17 -6.56
C ALA A 106 -2.91 3.43 -5.69
N LEU A 107 -4.11 3.99 -5.52
CA LEU A 107 -4.35 5.15 -4.65
C LEU A 107 -4.12 4.79 -3.18
N LEU A 108 -4.64 3.65 -2.72
CA LEU A 108 -4.45 3.15 -1.36
C LEU A 108 -2.96 2.95 -1.06
N PHE A 109 -2.22 2.29 -1.96
CA PHE A 109 -0.78 2.09 -1.82
C PHE A 109 -0.02 3.43 -1.75
N SER A 110 -0.31 4.34 -2.68
CA SER A 110 0.35 5.65 -2.75
C SER A 110 0.10 6.48 -1.49
N CYS A 111 -1.15 6.51 -1.03
CA CYS A 111 -1.51 7.18 0.21
C CYS A 111 -0.77 6.56 1.40
N ALA A 112 -0.75 5.23 1.52
CA ALA A 112 -0.09 4.53 2.61
C ALA A 112 1.39 4.88 2.70
N MET A 113 2.10 4.84 1.56
CA MET A 113 3.52 5.17 1.50
C MET A 113 3.79 6.64 1.86
N LEU A 114 2.95 7.57 1.39
CA LEU A 114 3.07 8.99 1.74
C LEU A 114 2.81 9.23 3.24
N ARG A 115 1.73 8.66 3.80
CA ARG A 115 1.37 8.81 5.22
C ARG A 115 2.42 8.17 6.13
N PHE A 116 2.97 7.02 5.76
CA PHE A 116 4.07 6.39 6.47
C PHE A 116 5.31 7.27 6.48
N ASN A 117 5.72 7.84 5.34
CA ASN A 117 6.87 8.73 5.25
C ASN A 117 6.71 9.99 6.13
N VAL A 118 5.52 10.59 6.18
CA VAL A 118 5.24 11.74 7.06
C VAL A 118 5.39 11.37 8.54
N ARG A 119 5.04 10.14 8.90
CA ARG A 119 5.14 9.61 10.27
C ARG A 119 6.31 8.64 10.44
N CYS A 120 7.40 8.84 9.69
CA CYS A 120 8.51 7.91 9.63
C CYS A 120 9.01 7.53 11.04
N PRO A 121 8.92 6.24 11.42
CA PRO A 121 9.48 5.75 12.68
C PRO A 121 10.97 6.06 12.77
N GLU A 122 11.46 6.35 13.97
CA GLU A 122 12.87 6.74 14.16
C GLU A 122 13.86 5.68 13.67
N GLN A 123 13.56 4.41 13.89
CA GLN A 123 14.36 3.28 13.42
C GLN A 123 14.43 3.17 11.88
N CYS A 124 13.52 3.79 11.17
CA CYS A 124 13.50 3.84 9.71
C CYS A 124 14.15 5.13 9.18
N ARG A 125 14.65 6.03 10.03
CA ARG A 125 15.26 7.28 9.57
C ARG A 125 16.71 7.03 9.15
N ASN A 126 17.04 7.46 7.94
CA ASN A 126 18.41 7.48 7.47
C ASN A 126 19.08 8.79 7.93
N ASP A 127 19.98 8.70 8.91
CA ASP A 127 20.69 9.84 9.50
C ASP A 127 21.80 10.43 8.61
N GLU A 128 21.93 9.99 7.35
CA GLU A 128 22.94 10.48 6.40
C GLU A 128 22.79 11.97 6.02
N GLY A 129 21.74 12.66 6.50
CA GLY A 129 21.52 14.10 6.33
C GLY A 129 21.91 15.00 7.52
N ARG A 130 22.46 14.45 8.62
CA ARG A 130 22.86 15.21 9.82
C ARG A 130 24.40 15.36 9.89
N LYS A 131 24.99 16.07 8.94
CA LYS A 131 26.34 16.64 9.06
C LYS A 131 26.35 18.08 8.59
#